data_AF-A0AAF0JFS3-F1
#
_entry.id   AF-A0AAF0JFS3-F1
#
_cell.length_a   1.000
_cell.length_b   1.000
_cell.length_c   1.000
_cell.angle_alpha   90.00
_cell.angle_beta   90.00
_cell.angle_gamma   90.00
#
_symmetry.space_group_name_H-M   'P 1'
#
loop_
_entity.id
_entity.type
_entity.pdbx_description
1 polymer ?
#
loop_
_entity_poly.entity_id
_entity_poly.type
_entity_poly.pdbx_seq_one_letter_code
_entity_poly.pdbx_strand_id
1 'polypeptide(L)'
;MRWSTALAYTGVTFSVAAVGYAMYFDYRRRNDVEFRKLLRKQSKQSSKQAHREEKAAKKEQTAMIEQAIKDVAKPGVLPTGVQEKEKFFMEQVATGEALFAQGPSLHVPAAIAFFRALKVYPAPVELVMIYQKAVPKEVFDLIMKLVTKDAAVNGGSTSELVPPTTGGDLDEVDDEVPGKPTSNDTAQEQQASEAE
;
A
#
# COMPACT_ATOMS: atom_id res chain seq x y z
N MET A 1 63.53 -24.33 13.51
CA MET A 1 63.74 -22.92 13.08
C MET A 1 63.30 -22.64 11.64
N ARG A 2 63.59 -23.49 10.64
CA ARG A 2 63.29 -23.21 9.21
C ARG A 2 61.79 -23.17 8.83
N TRP A 3 60.93 -23.84 9.60
CA TRP A 3 59.48 -23.90 9.36
C TRP A 3 58.77 -22.62 9.84
N SER A 4 59.23 -22.03 10.94
CA SER A 4 58.72 -20.76 11.47
C SER A 4 59.03 -19.59 10.53
N THR A 5 60.23 -19.58 9.93
CA THR A 5 60.59 -18.59 8.92
C THR A 5 59.75 -18.78 7.64
N ALA A 6 59.55 -20.02 7.19
CA ALA A 6 58.71 -20.30 6.01
C ALA A 6 57.26 -19.83 6.19
N LEU A 7 56.65 -20.09 7.35
CA LEU A 7 55.30 -19.63 7.68
C LEU A 7 55.19 -18.09 7.77
N ALA A 8 56.20 -17.44 8.34
CA ALA A 8 56.23 -15.98 8.42
C ALA A 8 56.28 -15.34 7.02
N TYR A 9 57.10 -15.88 6.11
CA TYR A 9 57.17 -15.37 4.73
C TYR A 9 55.85 -15.57 3.98
N THR A 10 55.16 -16.71 4.16
CA THR A 10 53.85 -16.93 3.52
C THR A 10 52.75 -16.02 4.04
N GLY A 11 52.76 -15.69 5.34
CA GLY A 11 51.77 -14.76 5.92
C GLY A 11 51.93 -13.35 5.37
N VAL A 12 53.18 -12.88 5.21
CA VAL A 12 53.47 -11.56 4.64
C VAL A 12 53.07 -11.48 3.17
N THR A 13 53.36 -12.50 2.36
CA THR A 13 53.02 -12.48 0.92
C THR A 13 51.51 -12.51 0.69
N PHE A 14 50.76 -13.32 1.44
CA PHE A 14 49.29 -13.33 1.36
C PHE A 14 48.68 -11.99 1.77
N SER A 15 49.21 -11.36 2.81
CA SER A 15 48.72 -10.05 3.28
C SER A 15 48.92 -8.97 2.23
N VAL A 16 50.10 -8.92 1.59
CA VAL A 16 50.38 -7.96 0.51
C VAL A 16 49.50 -8.23 -0.72
N ALA A 17 49.31 -9.50 -1.09
CA ALA A 17 48.44 -9.88 -2.21
C ALA A 17 46.98 -9.50 -1.94
N ALA A 18 46.48 -9.70 -0.73
CA ALA A 18 45.12 -9.35 -0.34
C ALA A 18 44.90 -7.83 -0.38
N VAL A 19 45.83 -7.03 0.16
CA VAL A 19 45.76 -5.56 0.13
C VAL A 19 45.85 -5.04 -1.30
N GLY A 20 46.77 -5.57 -2.11
CA GLY A 20 46.90 -5.22 -3.52
C GLY A 20 45.64 -5.56 -4.31
N TYR A 21 45.04 -6.73 -4.08
CA TYR A 21 43.78 -7.12 -4.70
C TYR A 21 42.62 -6.22 -4.25
N ALA A 22 42.54 -5.87 -2.96
CA ALA A 22 41.52 -4.96 -2.46
C ALA A 22 41.61 -3.57 -3.11
N MET A 23 42.83 -3.02 -3.25
CA MET A 23 43.05 -1.75 -3.94
C MET A 23 42.69 -1.83 -5.43
N TYR A 24 43.14 -2.89 -6.12
CA TYR A 24 42.78 -3.12 -7.53
C TYR A 24 41.27 -3.30 -7.72
N PHE A 25 40.63 -4.04 -6.81
CA PHE A 25 39.19 -4.28 -6.85
C PHE A 25 38.40 -2.99 -6.61
N ASP A 26 38.79 -2.13 -5.66
CA ASP A 26 38.14 -0.82 -5.46
C ASP A 26 38.34 0.11 -6.68
N TYR A 27 39.53 0.11 -7.28
CA TYR A 27 39.81 0.85 -8.51
C TYR A 27 38.94 0.35 -9.68
N ARG A 28 38.90 -0.96 -9.92
CA ARG A 28 38.08 -1.57 -10.97
C ARG A 28 36.59 -1.30 -10.75
N ARG A 29 36.11 -1.38 -9.51
CA ARG A 29 34.72 -1.08 -9.14
C ARG A 29 34.33 0.37 -9.45
N ARG A 30 35.24 1.33 -9.28
CA ARG A 30 34.97 2.76 -9.53
C ARG A 30 35.04 3.15 -11.00
N ASN A 31 35.90 2.50 -11.79
CA ASN A 31 36.11 2.83 -13.21
C ASN A 31 35.31 1.98 -14.21
N ASP A 32 34.61 0.93 -13.78
CA ASP A 32 33.78 0.11 -14.67
C ASP A 32 32.40 0.75 -14.95
N VAL A 33 32.18 1.14 -16.21
CA VAL A 33 30.93 1.74 -16.69
C VAL A 33 29.77 0.74 -16.69
N GLU A 34 30.03 -0.54 -17.03
CA GLU A 34 29.01 -1.59 -17.07
C GLU A 34 28.50 -1.91 -15.66
N PHE A 35 29.40 -1.94 -14.67
CA PHE A 35 29.01 -2.11 -13.27
C PHE A 35 28.06 -1.01 -12.77
N ARG A 36 28.34 0.25 -13.11
CA ARG A 36 27.45 1.38 -12.75
C ARG A 36 26.09 1.31 -13.44
N LYS A 37 26.05 0.90 -14.72
CA LYS A 37 24.80 0.66 -15.45
C LYS A 37 23.98 -0.45 -14.79
N LEU A 38 24.64 -1.55 -14.39
CA LEU A 38 23.98 -2.66 -13.71
C LEU A 38 23.39 -2.23 -12.36
N LEU A 39 24.14 -1.50 -11.53
CA LEU A 39 23.62 -0.96 -10.25
C LEU A 39 22.42 -0.03 -10.45
N ARG A 40 22.48 0.87 -11.45
CA ARG A 40 21.35 1.75 -11.77
C ARG A 40 20.13 0.94 -12.23
N LYS A 41 20.34 -0.11 -13.03
CA LYS A 41 19.27 -1.02 -13.47
C LYS A 41 18.66 -1.78 -12.29
N GLN A 42 19.48 -2.33 -11.40
CA GLN A 42 19.02 -3.05 -10.21
C GLN A 42 18.29 -2.12 -9.22
N SER A 43 18.82 -0.92 -8.97
CA SER A 43 18.14 0.09 -8.14
C SER A 43 16.77 0.45 -8.72
N LYS A 44 16.69 0.76 -10.02
CA LYS A 44 15.41 1.03 -10.70
C LYS A 44 14.47 -0.16 -10.69
N GLN A 45 14.99 -1.39 -10.77
CA GLN A 45 14.17 -2.60 -10.67
C GLN A 45 13.62 -2.79 -9.26
N SER A 46 14.43 -2.58 -8.22
CA SER A 46 14.00 -2.68 -6.82
C SER A 46 12.94 -1.64 -6.47
N SER A 47 13.08 -0.39 -6.91
CA SER A 47 12.06 0.64 -6.68
C SER A 47 10.78 0.36 -7.45
N LYS A 48 10.89 -0.08 -8.71
CA LYS A 48 9.73 -0.52 -9.50
C LYS A 48 9.04 -1.72 -8.86
N GLN A 49 9.80 -2.65 -8.29
CA GLN A 49 9.25 -3.83 -7.63
C GLN A 49 8.53 -3.45 -6.34
N ALA A 50 9.15 -2.65 -5.45
CA ALA A 50 8.51 -2.15 -4.24
C ALA A 50 7.21 -1.39 -4.55
N HIS A 51 7.22 -0.53 -5.57
CA HIS A 51 6.03 0.20 -5.99
C HIS A 51 4.95 -0.72 -6.60
N ARG A 52 5.34 -1.76 -7.33
CA ARG A 52 4.40 -2.77 -7.86
C ARG A 52 3.78 -3.60 -6.73
N GLU A 53 4.56 -3.96 -5.72
CA GLU A 53 4.10 -4.69 -4.54
C GLU A 53 3.14 -3.83 -3.71
N GLU A 54 3.43 -2.54 -3.52
CA GLU A 54 2.53 -1.61 -2.84
C GLU A 54 1.23 -1.40 -3.61
N LYS A 55 1.30 -1.19 -4.94
CA LYS A 55 0.10 -1.07 -5.80
C LYS A 55 -0.71 -2.38 -5.78
N ALA A 56 -0.06 -3.54 -5.77
CA ALA A 56 -0.73 -4.84 -5.66
C ALA A 56 -1.43 -5.02 -4.31
N ALA A 57 -0.76 -4.69 -3.20
CA ALA A 57 -1.34 -4.76 -1.86
C ALA A 57 -2.53 -3.81 -1.72
N LYS A 58 -2.42 -2.56 -2.20
CA LYS A 58 -3.54 -1.60 -2.23
C LYS A 58 -4.71 -2.14 -3.05
N LYS A 59 -4.44 -2.73 -4.23
CA LYS A 59 -5.47 -3.33 -5.08
C LYS A 59 -6.18 -4.50 -4.40
N GLU A 60 -5.43 -5.37 -3.73
CA GLU A 60 -5.98 -6.49 -2.96
C GLU A 60 -6.88 -5.99 -1.82
N GLN A 61 -6.41 -5.00 -1.05
CA GLN A 61 -7.22 -4.38 0.01
C GLN A 61 -8.51 -3.77 -0.55
N THR A 62 -8.45 -3.06 -1.69
CA THR A 62 -9.65 -2.51 -2.32
C THR A 62 -10.61 -3.59 -2.79
N ALA A 63 -10.10 -4.69 -3.34
CA ALA A 63 -10.91 -5.82 -3.79
C ALA A 63 -11.61 -6.52 -2.62
N MET A 64 -10.91 -6.74 -1.50
CA MET A 64 -11.49 -7.28 -0.28
C MET A 64 -12.61 -6.40 0.28
N ILE A 65 -12.39 -5.08 0.30
CA ILE A 65 -13.38 -4.10 0.76
C ILE A 65 -14.63 -4.13 -0.13
N GLU A 66 -14.46 -4.10 -1.45
CA GLU A 66 -15.58 -4.15 -2.39
C GLU A 66 -16.36 -5.45 -2.30
N GLN A 67 -15.67 -6.58 -2.13
CA GLN A 67 -16.30 -7.87 -1.93
C GLN A 67 -17.10 -7.89 -0.63
N ALA A 68 -16.55 -7.38 0.48
CA ALA A 68 -17.24 -7.31 1.75
C ALA A 68 -18.54 -6.49 1.67
N ILE A 69 -18.52 -5.35 0.97
CA ILE A 69 -19.71 -4.51 0.76
C ILE A 69 -20.77 -5.27 -0.05
N LYS A 70 -20.36 -5.95 -1.13
CA LYS A 70 -21.26 -6.77 -1.95
C LYS A 70 -21.86 -7.94 -1.15
N ASP A 71 -21.08 -8.56 -0.29
CA ASP A 71 -21.55 -9.69 0.52
C ASP A 71 -22.58 -9.26 1.55
N VAL A 72 -22.39 -8.10 2.19
CA VAL A 72 -23.35 -7.54 3.15
C VAL A 72 -24.64 -7.08 2.47
N ALA A 73 -24.58 -6.68 1.20
CA ALA A 73 -25.75 -6.29 0.41
C ALA A 73 -26.63 -7.48 -0.03
N LYS A 74 -26.11 -8.72 -0.01
CA LYS A 74 -26.87 -9.89 -0.43
C LYS A 74 -27.98 -10.21 0.59
N PRO A 75 -29.23 -10.44 0.13
CA PRO A 75 -30.33 -10.81 1.02
C PRO A 75 -30.03 -12.16 1.69
N GLY A 76 -30.22 -12.22 3.01
CA GLY A 76 -30.02 -13.44 3.81
C GLY A 76 -28.64 -13.60 4.47
N VAL A 77 -27.68 -12.72 4.21
CA VAL A 77 -26.36 -12.75 4.88
C VAL A 77 -26.43 -12.16 6.29
N LEU A 78 -27.22 -11.11 6.47
CA LEU A 78 -27.45 -10.52 7.78
C LEU A 78 -28.67 -11.18 8.45
N PRO A 79 -28.57 -11.55 9.74
CA PRO A 79 -29.71 -12.08 10.47
C PRO A 79 -30.83 -11.03 10.56
N THR A 80 -32.08 -11.49 10.51
CA THR A 80 -33.26 -10.63 10.57
C THR A 80 -33.83 -10.55 11.99
N GLY A 81 -33.75 -11.64 12.75
CA GLY A 81 -34.23 -11.73 14.14
C GLY A 81 -33.35 -10.93 15.12
N VAL A 82 -33.98 -10.36 16.15
CA VAL A 82 -33.29 -9.53 17.17
C VAL A 82 -32.21 -10.33 17.91
N GLN A 83 -32.54 -11.54 18.36
CA GLN A 83 -31.62 -12.41 19.10
C GLN A 83 -30.45 -12.89 18.23
N GLU A 84 -30.71 -13.18 16.96
CA GLU A 84 -29.68 -13.57 15.99
C GLU A 84 -28.75 -12.42 15.64
N LYS A 85 -29.30 -11.19 15.51
CA LYS A 85 -28.51 -9.96 15.32
C LYS A 85 -27.58 -9.70 16.48
N GLU A 86 -28.05 -9.85 17.71
CA GLU A 86 -27.21 -9.67 18.91
C GLU A 86 -26.06 -10.68 18.93
N LYS A 87 -26.35 -11.97 18.67
CA LYS A 87 -25.32 -13.01 18.59
C LYS A 87 -24.30 -12.70 17.49
N PHE A 88 -24.77 -12.36 16.29
CA PHE A 88 -23.91 -12.03 15.16
C PHE A 88 -23.06 -10.80 15.44
N PHE A 89 -23.63 -9.76 16.05
CA PHE A 89 -22.92 -8.57 16.48
C PHE A 89 -21.75 -8.93 17.41
N MET A 90 -22.02 -9.70 18.47
CA MET A 90 -20.99 -10.11 19.43
C MET A 90 -19.89 -10.94 18.77
N GLU A 91 -20.26 -11.86 17.87
CA GLU A 91 -19.29 -12.67 17.12
C GLU A 91 -18.41 -11.81 16.20
N GLN A 92 -19.00 -10.85 15.49
CA GLN A 92 -18.25 -9.95 14.60
C GLN A 92 -17.33 -9.01 15.38
N VAL A 93 -17.77 -8.46 16.52
CA VAL A 93 -16.93 -7.61 17.38
C VAL A 93 -15.74 -8.42 17.93
N ALA A 94 -16.00 -9.60 18.49
CA ALA A 94 -14.94 -10.48 19.01
C ALA A 94 -13.95 -10.89 17.91
N THR A 95 -14.46 -11.18 16.70
CA THR A 95 -13.62 -11.50 15.53
C THR A 95 -12.77 -10.29 15.12
N GLY A 96 -13.36 -9.10 15.06
CA GLY A 96 -12.66 -7.85 14.76
C GLY A 96 -11.52 -7.59 15.74
N GLU A 97 -11.81 -7.70 17.04
CA GLU A 97 -10.83 -7.55 18.12
C GLU A 97 -9.68 -8.55 18.03
N ALA A 98 -10.00 -9.83 17.84
CA ALA A 98 -8.99 -10.86 17.67
C ALA A 98 -8.10 -10.63 16.43
N LEU A 99 -8.65 -10.08 15.35
CA LEU A 99 -7.91 -9.84 14.11
C LEU A 99 -6.97 -8.64 14.22
N PHE A 100 -7.42 -7.48 14.72
CA PHE A 100 -6.52 -6.33 14.78
C PHE A 100 -5.44 -6.48 15.85
N ALA A 101 -5.68 -7.30 16.89
CA ALA A 101 -4.67 -7.64 17.88
C ALA A 101 -3.46 -8.40 17.28
N GLN A 102 -3.61 -9.04 16.11
CA GLN A 102 -2.54 -9.77 15.42
C GLN A 102 -1.63 -8.86 14.57
N GLY A 103 -2.02 -7.59 14.37
CA GLY A 103 -1.20 -6.56 13.74
C GLY A 103 -1.65 -6.10 12.35
N PRO A 104 -0.83 -5.27 11.67
CA PRO A 104 -1.25 -4.47 10.52
C PRO A 104 -1.77 -5.25 9.31
N SER A 105 -1.29 -6.48 9.11
CA SER A 105 -1.72 -7.33 7.99
C SER A 105 -3.20 -7.73 8.08
N LEU A 106 -3.78 -7.74 9.29
CA LEU A 106 -5.17 -8.14 9.53
C LEU A 106 -6.11 -6.96 9.83
N HIS A 107 -5.63 -5.72 9.72
CA HIS A 107 -6.47 -4.53 9.93
C HIS A 107 -7.65 -4.44 8.95
N VAL A 108 -7.47 -4.83 7.69
CA VAL A 108 -8.56 -4.85 6.70
C VAL A 108 -9.63 -5.89 7.02
N PRO A 109 -9.28 -7.17 7.27
CA PRO A 109 -10.22 -8.16 7.79
C PRO A 109 -10.94 -7.73 9.08
N ALA A 110 -10.22 -7.12 10.03
CA ALA A 110 -10.81 -6.62 11.27
C ALA A 110 -11.86 -5.53 11.01
N ALA A 111 -11.55 -4.55 10.16
CA ALA A 111 -12.46 -3.48 9.78
C ALA A 111 -13.72 -4.03 9.08
N ILE A 112 -13.59 -5.08 8.26
CA ILE A 112 -14.73 -5.76 7.63
C ILE A 112 -15.66 -6.37 8.69
N ALA A 113 -15.11 -7.00 9.74
CA ALA A 113 -15.92 -7.57 10.83
C ALA A 113 -16.70 -6.47 11.58
N PHE A 114 -16.03 -5.37 11.95
CA PHE A 114 -16.71 -4.23 12.59
C PHE A 114 -17.76 -3.56 11.71
N PHE A 115 -17.51 -3.46 10.40
CA PHE A 115 -18.49 -2.97 9.45
C PHE A 115 -19.75 -3.85 9.40
N ARG A 116 -19.58 -5.18 9.42
CA ARG A 116 -20.71 -6.12 9.51
C ARG A 116 -21.51 -5.97 10.80
N ALA A 117 -20.81 -5.81 11.93
CA ALA A 117 -21.44 -5.53 13.22
C ALA A 117 -22.26 -4.23 13.18
N LEU A 118 -21.74 -3.18 12.53
CA LEU A 118 -22.41 -1.89 12.40
C LEU A 118 -23.73 -1.97 11.62
N LYS A 119 -23.83 -2.88 10.66
CA LYS A 119 -25.04 -3.05 9.82
C LYS A 119 -26.19 -3.74 10.54
N VAL A 120 -25.93 -4.45 11.64
CA VAL A 120 -26.96 -5.10 12.45
C VAL A 120 -27.30 -4.34 13.73
N TYR A 121 -26.52 -3.31 14.07
CA TYR A 121 -26.70 -2.53 15.30
C TYR A 121 -27.81 -1.46 15.13
N PRO A 122 -28.70 -1.29 16.12
CA PRO A 122 -29.85 -0.38 16.00
C PRO A 122 -29.48 1.11 16.02
N ALA A 123 -28.35 1.49 16.64
CA ALA A 123 -27.91 2.89 16.79
C ALA A 123 -26.47 3.09 16.28
N PRO A 124 -26.23 3.06 14.95
CA PRO A 124 -24.88 2.98 14.40
C PRO A 124 -23.99 4.19 14.75
N VAL A 125 -24.57 5.37 15.03
CA VAL A 125 -23.82 6.58 15.41
C VAL A 125 -23.10 6.40 16.74
N GLU A 126 -23.79 5.83 17.73
CA GLU A 126 -23.22 5.53 19.04
C GLU A 126 -22.07 4.52 18.91
N LEU A 127 -22.28 3.48 18.10
CA LEU A 127 -21.28 2.43 17.91
C LEU A 127 -20.00 2.95 17.24
N VAL A 128 -20.11 3.86 16.27
CA VAL A 128 -18.94 4.53 15.67
C VAL A 128 -18.14 5.30 16.72
N MET A 129 -18.81 6.00 17.64
CA MET A 129 -18.14 6.75 18.72
C MET A 129 -17.40 5.83 19.70
N ILE A 130 -17.95 4.63 19.95
CA ILE A 130 -17.27 3.61 20.76
C ILE A 130 -16.04 3.09 20.03
N TYR A 131 -16.16 2.75 18.74
CA TYR A 131 -15.02 2.29 17.94
C TYR A 131 -13.91 3.33 17.87
N GLN A 132 -14.22 4.61 17.69
CA GLN A 132 -13.21 5.68 17.68
C GLN A 132 -12.32 5.66 18.94
N LYS A 133 -12.85 5.22 20.08
CA LYS A 133 -12.13 5.13 21.35
C LYS A 133 -11.51 3.76 21.61
N ALA A 134 -12.12 2.69 21.10
CA ALA A 134 -11.77 1.32 21.45
C ALA A 134 -10.80 0.64 20.46
N VAL A 135 -10.79 1.05 19.19
CA VAL A 135 -9.94 0.45 18.16
C VAL A 135 -8.78 1.36 17.75
N PRO A 136 -7.65 0.80 17.26
CA PRO A 136 -6.56 1.60 16.69
C PRO A 136 -7.02 2.48 15.53
N LYS A 137 -6.40 3.65 15.36
CA LYS A 137 -6.77 4.65 14.35
C LYS A 137 -6.77 4.07 12.94
N GLU A 138 -5.80 3.21 12.63
CA GLU A 138 -5.63 2.59 11.31
C GLU A 138 -6.82 1.69 10.96
N VAL A 139 -7.39 1.00 11.95
CA VAL A 139 -8.58 0.14 11.77
C VAL A 139 -9.83 1.01 11.65
N PHE A 140 -9.94 2.04 12.50
CA PHE A 140 -11.07 2.98 12.45
C PHE A 140 -11.21 3.68 11.10
N ASP A 141 -10.09 4.18 10.55
CA ASP A 141 -10.05 4.83 9.23
C ASP A 141 -10.52 3.87 8.12
N LEU A 142 -10.20 2.57 8.23
CA LEU A 142 -10.67 1.53 7.31
C LEU A 142 -12.17 1.26 7.45
N ILE A 143 -12.71 1.25 8.67
CA ILE A 143 -14.16 1.12 8.90
C ILE A 143 -14.89 2.30 8.23
N MET A 144 -14.39 3.53 8.40
CA MET A 144 -15.04 4.70 7.78
C MET A 144 -14.95 4.68 6.26
N LYS A 145 -13.83 4.18 5.70
CA LYS A 145 -13.70 3.93 4.26
C LYS A 145 -14.73 2.93 3.75
N LEU A 146 -14.99 1.85 4.50
CA LEU A 146 -16.03 0.86 4.19
C LEU A 146 -17.43 1.49 4.22
N VAL A 147 -17.76 2.27 5.27
CA VAL A 147 -19.07 2.94 5.40
C VAL A 147 -19.31 3.93 4.27
N THR A 148 -18.30 4.73 3.91
CA THR A 148 -18.40 5.72 2.82
C THR A 148 -18.61 5.03 1.47
N LYS A 149 -17.88 3.95 1.20
CA LYS A 149 -18.07 3.15 -0.01
C LYS A 149 -19.42 2.42 -0.05
N ASP A 150 -19.89 1.89 1.09
CA ASP A 150 -21.22 1.26 1.19
C ASP A 150 -22.33 2.27 0.90
N ALA A 151 -22.23 3.49 1.43
CA ALA A 151 -23.18 4.57 1.16
C ALA A 151 -23.21 4.93 -0.34
N ALA A 152 -22.04 4.99 -0.99
CA ALA A 152 -21.95 5.28 -2.43
C ALA A 152 -22.54 4.18 -3.32
N VAL A 153 -22.40 2.90 -2.94
CA VAL A 153 -22.83 1.75 -3.76
C VAL A 153 -24.27 1.34 -3.47
N ASN A 154 -24.67 1.30 -2.21
CA ASN A 154 -25.95 0.74 -1.77
C ASN A 154 -26.97 1.81 -1.31
N GLY A 155 -26.62 3.10 -1.36
CA GLY A 155 -27.52 4.19 -0.96
C GLY A 155 -27.92 4.12 0.52
N GLY A 156 -27.08 3.50 1.36
CA GLY A 156 -27.39 3.22 2.76
C GLY A 156 -27.69 4.48 3.57
N SER A 157 -28.67 4.40 4.48
CA SER A 157 -29.13 5.41 5.43
C SER A 157 -28.10 5.79 6.51
N THR A 158 -26.82 5.85 6.14
CA THR A 158 -25.66 6.12 7.01
C THR A 158 -25.03 7.47 6.72
N SER A 159 -25.70 8.32 5.93
CA SER A 159 -25.26 9.68 5.61
C SER A 159 -25.04 10.55 6.87
N GLU A 160 -25.70 10.24 7.99
CA GLU A 160 -25.51 10.90 9.29
C GLU A 160 -24.22 10.50 10.03
N LEU A 161 -23.51 9.45 9.59
CA LEU A 161 -22.27 8.98 10.23
C LEU A 161 -21.01 9.69 9.74
N VAL A 162 -21.14 10.60 8.77
CA VAL A 162 -20.01 11.38 8.25
C VAL A 162 -19.80 12.59 9.18
N PRO A 163 -18.76 12.61 10.03
CA PRO A 163 -18.43 13.81 10.78
C PRO A 163 -18.06 14.94 9.81
N PRO A 164 -18.47 16.19 10.07
CA PRO A 164 -18.19 17.32 9.19
C PRO A 164 -16.76 17.85 9.40
N THR A 165 -15.72 17.01 9.35
CA THR A 165 -14.31 17.45 9.40
C THR A 165 -13.36 16.37 8.90
N THR A 166 -13.39 16.06 7.60
CA THR A 166 -12.20 15.56 6.88
C THR A 166 -12.27 15.96 5.40
N GLY A 167 -12.47 17.25 5.16
CA GLY A 167 -12.12 17.86 3.88
C GLY A 167 -10.63 18.22 3.91
N GLY A 168 -9.86 17.73 2.95
CA GLY A 168 -8.47 18.11 2.74
C GLY A 168 -7.62 16.95 2.23
N ASP A 169 -7.31 17.00 0.94
CA ASP A 169 -6.15 16.38 0.30
C ASP A 169 -5.98 14.85 0.42
N LEU A 170 -6.58 14.14 -0.54
CA LEU A 170 -5.83 13.05 -1.17
C LEU A 170 -5.80 13.32 -2.67
N ASP A 171 -4.73 14.01 -3.04
CA ASP A 171 -4.21 14.21 -4.39
C ASP A 171 -4.56 13.04 -5.32
N GLU A 172 -5.28 13.43 -6.36
CA GLU A 172 -5.30 12.77 -7.64
C GLU A 172 -3.88 12.87 -8.20
N VAL A 173 -3.01 11.91 -7.83
CA VAL A 173 -1.69 11.77 -8.43
C VAL A 173 -1.86 11.33 -9.89
N ASP A 174 -1.92 12.34 -10.75
CA ASP A 174 -1.70 12.24 -12.18
C ASP A 174 -0.29 11.65 -12.40
N ASP A 175 -0.22 10.34 -12.60
CA ASP A 175 0.99 9.62 -13.03
C ASP A 175 1.21 9.88 -14.54
N GLU A 176 1.32 11.14 -14.96
CA GLU A 176 1.73 11.49 -16.33
C GLU A 176 3.26 11.34 -16.44
N VAL A 177 3.68 10.22 -17.01
CA VAL A 177 5.09 9.91 -17.30
C VAL A 177 5.57 10.82 -18.46
N PRO A 178 6.58 11.70 -18.27
CA PRO A 178 7.11 12.49 -19.37
C PRO A 178 8.04 11.60 -20.20
N GLY A 179 7.59 11.20 -21.39
CA GLY A 179 8.40 10.32 -22.22
C GLY A 179 7.83 9.94 -23.57
N LYS A 180 7.58 10.92 -24.45
CA LYS A 180 7.66 10.67 -25.90
C LYS A 180 7.96 11.96 -26.67
N PRO A 181 9.07 12.04 -27.44
CA PRO A 181 9.16 13.02 -28.50
C PRO A 181 8.38 12.46 -29.70
N THR A 182 7.22 13.03 -29.98
CA THR A 182 6.54 12.84 -31.26
C THR A 182 6.92 14.02 -32.15
N SER A 183 8.01 13.87 -32.89
CA SER A 183 8.18 14.55 -34.17
C SER A 183 7.20 13.89 -35.14
N ASN A 184 6.23 14.63 -35.66
CA ASN A 184 5.60 14.32 -36.93
C ASN A 184 5.26 15.64 -37.62
N ASP A 185 5.82 15.76 -38.82
CA ASP A 185 5.43 16.69 -39.87
C ASP A 185 3.92 16.78 -40.05
N THR A 186 3.42 17.99 -40.28
CA THR A 186 2.39 18.24 -41.28
C THR A 186 2.63 19.63 -41.85
N ALA A 187 3.05 19.63 -43.11
CA ALA A 187 3.04 20.79 -43.99
C ALA A 187 1.61 21.19 -44.36
N GLN A 188 1.51 22.40 -44.92
CA GLN A 188 0.38 23.02 -45.64
C GLN A 188 -0.62 23.83 -44.78
N GLU A 189 -1.03 25.05 -45.12
CA GLU A 189 -0.73 25.95 -46.25
C GLU A 189 -1.53 27.27 -46.06
N GLN A 190 -0.94 28.38 -46.51
CA GLN A 190 -1.57 29.65 -46.99
C GLN A 190 -2.25 30.63 -45.99
N GLN A 191 -1.67 31.85 -45.91
CA GLN A 191 -2.22 33.17 -46.38
C GLN A 191 -2.93 33.92 -45.24
N ALA A 192 -2.77 35.22 -44.97
CA ALA A 192 -2.17 36.36 -45.67
C ALA A 192 -1.94 37.53 -44.66
N SER A 193 -1.30 38.59 -45.18
CA SER A 193 -1.34 40.01 -44.77
C SER A 193 -0.74 40.39 -43.39
N GLU A 194 0.39 41.11 -43.34
CA GLU A 194 0.56 42.56 -43.59
C GLU A 194 0.50 43.35 -42.26
N ALA A 195 1.65 43.91 -41.85
CA ALA A 195 1.81 45.27 -41.32
C ALA A 195 3.16 45.42 -40.59
N GLU A 196 3.97 46.33 -41.15
CA GLU A 196 5.12 47.07 -40.60
C GLU A 196 6.39 46.34 -40.14
#